data_AF-A0A9W9WLY1-F1
#
_entry.id   AF-A0A9W9WLY1-F1
#
_cell.length_a   1.000
_cell.length_b   1.000
_cell.length_c   1.000
_cell.angle_alpha   90.00
_cell.angle_beta   90.00
_cell.angle_gamma   90.00
#
_symmetry.space_group_name_H-M   'P 1'
#
loop_
_entity.id
_entity.type
_entity.pdbx_description
1 polymer ?
#
loop_
_entity_poly.entity_id
_entity_poly.type
_entity_poly.pdbx_seq_one_letter_code
_entity_poly.pdbx_strand_id
1 'polypeptide(L)'
;PKCHTPDGVGYIKDMLPRVLQCHRYHLFKSKPPATDKSRFLLLNSTRCYSSLQPPFQTSVSSASTYPRALPLPQLAAQYSSYSPSTGNTFRVTPSRMATATKIDLSLVTDSGIYSSNVREDTARTASEILQEDMATHHVFFNDQHFHNHIPHQLLSVYALGAAPEDIKACYERNKSYQRPVLPASQDIIQSMHDAAKFQEHLGKEENYPNYLAFFQHEIDAKGVGGVLAEYLFAGDERAENMMCRLFAGLVHPLIHLGFGIEFNQPAIVAQGLAQTAVHDDWLGRAFFLPAENMAGGVGKPGQKSLLQLINEMRADKALVQSVQWSDSNKIKDGVLHRAPEQMLKYASQFTVSEDQMEERLADMINTVVYYTGAAQRPTREMKLDFFLIHCVNSSIFFSKIINLPSLNQRSKLRMLEWKGRIDLLMYTSRGTPDLLLDEVANYPMKEDWSQIFARSIAHPDDDGHLAKLARALAHGQKVCQAYESKNPEMPIKGDMWLRIGNIAVDSTVHEGDKPMWVRSTGFDEAWEQAHI
;
A
#
# COMPACT_ATOMS: atom_id res chain seq x y z
N PRO A 1 -67.67 7.40 -2.53
CA PRO A 1 -67.46 8.59 -1.66
C PRO A 1 -65.97 8.74 -1.33
N LYS A 2 -65.48 9.99 -1.33
CA LYS A 2 -64.08 10.43 -1.41
C LYS A 2 -63.27 10.37 -0.09
N CYS A 3 -61.93 10.34 -0.24
CA CYS A 3 -60.81 10.88 0.60
C CYS A 3 -60.68 10.39 2.07
N HIS A 4 -59.52 10.22 2.73
CA HIS A 4 -58.20 10.90 2.70
C HIS A 4 -57.06 9.97 3.22
N THR A 5 -55.79 10.29 2.89
CA THR A 5 -54.51 9.85 3.51
C THR A 5 -54.30 10.46 4.92
N PRO A 6 -53.35 10.00 5.78
CA PRO A 6 -51.91 10.31 5.66
C PRO A 6 -50.87 9.25 6.16
N ASP A 7 -49.68 9.31 5.55
CA ASP A 7 -48.29 9.21 6.04
C ASP A 7 -47.81 8.16 7.06
N GLY A 8 -46.62 7.60 6.79
CA GLY A 8 -45.83 6.86 7.78
C GLY A 8 -44.55 6.21 7.24
N VAL A 9 -43.56 7.02 6.86
CA VAL A 9 -42.18 6.61 6.56
C VAL A 9 -41.52 6.06 7.83
N GLY A 10 -40.93 4.87 7.77
CA GLY A 10 -40.13 4.36 8.89
C GLY A 10 -39.51 2.99 8.68
N TYR A 11 -38.51 2.87 7.80
CA TYR A 11 -37.56 1.73 7.79
C TYR A 11 -36.24 2.09 7.07
N ILE A 12 -35.59 3.20 7.46
CA ILE A 12 -34.18 3.48 7.10
C ILE A 12 -33.54 4.22 8.27
N LYS A 13 -33.13 3.51 9.33
CA LYS A 13 -32.33 4.11 10.42
C LYS A 13 -31.30 3.18 11.08
N ASP A 14 -31.25 1.88 10.74
CA ASP A 14 -30.43 0.91 11.49
C ASP A 14 -29.13 0.45 10.81
N MET A 15 -28.79 0.96 9.62
CA MET A 15 -27.55 0.59 8.92
C MET A 15 -26.42 1.63 9.03
N LEU A 16 -26.72 2.91 9.28
CA LEU A 16 -25.71 3.96 9.34
C LEU A 16 -24.69 3.86 10.51
N PRO A 17 -25.05 3.36 11.71
CA PRO A 17 -24.09 3.27 12.82
C PRO A 17 -23.05 2.15 12.69
N ARG A 18 -23.30 1.13 11.86
CA ARG A 18 -22.60 -0.17 11.93
C ARG A 18 -21.25 -0.17 11.19
N VAL A 19 -21.13 0.52 10.05
CA VAL A 19 -19.85 0.63 9.32
C VAL A 19 -18.95 1.74 9.87
N LEU A 20 -19.55 2.76 10.51
CA LEU A 20 -18.79 3.85 11.11
C LEU A 20 -17.95 3.41 12.34
N GLN A 21 -18.12 2.20 12.87
CA GLN A 21 -17.39 1.74 14.07
C GLN A 21 -15.89 1.51 13.80
N CYS A 22 -15.48 1.16 12.57
CA CYS A 22 -14.07 1.15 12.14
C CYS A 22 -13.40 2.54 12.17
N HIS A 23 -14.21 3.61 12.12
CA HIS A 23 -13.74 4.98 11.89
C HIS A 23 -14.18 5.98 12.98
N ARG A 24 -15.05 5.58 13.92
CA ARG A 24 -15.75 6.49 14.87
C ARG A 24 -14.88 7.12 15.93
N TYR A 25 -13.66 6.64 16.16
CA TYR A 25 -12.80 7.10 17.26
C TYR A 25 -11.86 8.26 16.89
N HIS A 26 -12.32 9.22 16.08
CA HIS A 26 -11.66 10.51 15.88
C HIS A 26 -12.55 11.74 16.10
N LEU A 27 -13.71 11.57 16.74
CA LEU A 27 -14.55 12.69 17.15
C LEU A 27 -14.06 13.30 18.49
N PHE A 28 -12.97 14.05 18.46
CA PHE A 28 -12.72 15.10 19.46
C PHE A 28 -12.73 16.46 18.78
N LYS A 29 -13.74 17.26 19.14
CA LYS A 29 -13.96 18.63 18.67
C LYS A 29 -12.76 19.52 19.01
N SER A 30 -11.94 19.88 18.03
CA SER A 30 -11.12 21.09 18.12
C SER A 30 -11.90 22.25 17.49
N LYS A 31 -12.31 23.21 18.32
CA LYS A 31 -12.72 24.53 17.83
C LYS A 31 -11.47 25.22 17.27
N PRO A 32 -11.52 25.89 16.10
CA PRO A 32 -10.39 26.69 15.65
C PRO A 32 -10.19 27.88 16.60
N PRO A 33 -8.95 28.20 17.04
CA PRO A 33 -8.72 29.44 17.74
C PRO A 33 -8.86 30.61 16.75
N ALA A 34 -9.53 31.66 17.22
CA ALA A 34 -9.72 32.90 16.52
C ALA A 34 -8.37 33.53 16.12
N THR A 35 -8.31 34.04 14.90
CA THR A 35 -7.21 34.84 14.37
C THR A 35 -7.03 36.11 15.19
N ASP A 36 -5.85 36.33 15.74
CA ASP A 36 -5.42 37.67 16.14
C ASP A 36 -4.26 38.13 15.26
N LYS A 37 -4.47 39.28 14.62
CA LYS A 37 -3.53 39.98 13.76
C LYS A 37 -2.83 41.00 14.65
N SER A 38 -1.52 40.86 14.90
CA SER A 38 -0.59 42.00 14.86
C SER A 38 0.87 41.67 15.21
N ARG A 39 1.76 42.19 14.35
CA ARG A 39 3.15 42.65 14.59
C ARG A 39 4.22 41.62 14.92
N PHE A 40 5.20 41.46 14.02
CA PHE A 40 6.53 42.06 14.23
C PHE A 40 7.28 42.25 12.89
N LEU A 41 8.13 43.28 12.90
CA LEU A 41 8.73 43.98 11.76
C LEU A 41 9.97 43.28 11.14
N LEU A 42 10.06 43.45 9.82
CA LEU A 42 11.23 43.76 9.00
C LEU A 42 12.60 43.88 9.69
N LEU A 43 13.58 43.12 9.18
CA LEU A 43 14.94 43.62 8.94
C LEU A 43 15.47 43.05 7.62
N ASN A 44 15.64 43.95 6.65
CA ASN A 44 16.42 43.74 5.43
C ASN A 44 17.92 43.81 5.77
N SER A 45 18.73 42.93 5.18
CA SER A 45 20.05 43.34 4.70
C SER A 45 20.49 42.53 3.49
N THR A 46 20.69 43.26 2.41
CA THR A 46 21.32 42.87 1.15
C THR A 46 22.84 42.90 1.33
N ARG A 47 23.59 41.93 0.76
CA ARG A 47 24.79 42.22 -0.05
C ARG A 47 25.34 41.01 -0.82
N CYS A 48 25.42 41.25 -2.13
CA CYS A 48 26.22 40.73 -3.24
C CYS A 48 27.47 39.89 -2.96
N TYR A 49 27.75 38.90 -3.82
CA TYR A 49 28.76 38.89 -4.93
C TYR A 49 28.85 37.44 -5.48
N SER A 50 28.39 37.17 -6.71
CA SER A 50 29.16 37.04 -7.98
C SER A 50 29.88 35.70 -8.22
N SER A 51 29.36 34.97 -9.22
CA SER A 51 30.05 34.27 -10.32
C SER A 51 31.43 33.64 -10.12
N LEU A 52 31.53 32.32 -10.34
CA LEU A 52 32.68 31.70 -11.00
C LEU A 52 32.20 30.52 -11.89
N GLN A 53 32.53 30.61 -13.19
CA GLN A 53 32.49 29.53 -14.17
C GLN A 53 33.69 28.57 -13.99
N PRO A 54 33.65 27.33 -14.55
CA PRO A 54 34.65 26.31 -14.34
C PRO A 54 35.77 26.34 -15.40
N PRO A 55 36.97 25.76 -15.14
CA PRO A 55 37.91 25.44 -16.19
C PRO A 55 37.92 23.95 -16.56
N PHE A 56 37.70 23.73 -17.85
CA PHE A 56 38.43 22.90 -18.81
C PHE A 56 39.02 21.51 -18.47
N GLN A 57 38.70 20.63 -19.42
CA GLN A 57 39.30 19.35 -19.79
C GLN A 57 40.83 19.31 -19.75
N THR A 58 41.36 18.17 -19.29
CA THR A 58 42.58 17.58 -19.87
C THR A 58 42.40 16.07 -20.01
N SER A 59 42.68 15.58 -21.21
CA SER A 59 42.76 14.19 -21.61
C SER A 59 44.16 13.64 -21.36
N VAL A 60 44.29 12.46 -20.73
CA VAL A 60 45.45 11.57 -20.95
C VAL A 60 44.97 10.13 -20.91
N SER A 61 45.37 9.38 -21.94
CA SER A 61 45.09 7.97 -22.13
C SER A 61 45.88 7.08 -21.17
N SER A 62 45.31 5.97 -20.73
CA SER A 62 46.10 4.75 -20.51
C SER A 62 45.24 3.52 -20.80
N ALA A 63 45.74 2.72 -21.73
CA ALA A 63 45.19 1.42 -22.08
C ALA A 63 45.55 0.41 -20.98
N SER A 64 44.60 -0.44 -20.62
CA SER A 64 44.91 -1.74 -20.04
C SER A 64 43.90 -2.78 -20.53
N THR A 65 44.48 -3.83 -21.08
CA THR A 65 43.92 -4.98 -21.77
C THR A 65 43.18 -5.93 -20.82
N TYR A 66 41.92 -6.27 -21.14
CA TYR A 66 41.22 -7.42 -20.56
C TYR A 66 41.20 -8.59 -21.57
N PRO A 67 41.53 -9.82 -21.16
CA PRO A 67 41.43 -10.98 -22.04
C PRO A 67 39.97 -11.45 -22.21
N ARG A 68 39.72 -11.86 -23.46
CA ARG A 68 38.47 -12.29 -24.08
C ARG A 68 37.93 -13.59 -23.45
N ALA A 69 36.63 -13.60 -23.14
CA ALA A 69 35.89 -14.79 -22.76
C ALA A 69 35.68 -15.74 -23.97
N LEU A 70 35.83 -17.05 -23.73
CA LEU A 70 35.56 -18.12 -24.69
C LEU A 70 34.05 -18.45 -24.74
N PRO A 71 33.48 -18.73 -25.93
CA PRO A 71 32.06 -19.07 -26.07
C PRO A 71 31.79 -20.56 -25.77
N LEU A 72 30.74 -20.83 -24.99
CA LEU A 72 30.17 -22.17 -24.79
C LEU A 72 29.19 -22.52 -25.93
N PRO A 73 29.11 -23.79 -26.36
CA PRO A 73 28.43 -24.19 -27.59
C PRO A 73 26.90 -24.33 -27.45
N GLN A 74 26.22 -24.01 -28.54
CA GLN A 74 24.77 -24.15 -28.77
C GLN A 74 24.34 -25.62 -28.76
N LEU A 75 23.33 -25.95 -27.94
CA LEU A 75 22.58 -27.20 -28.01
C LEU A 75 21.41 -27.01 -28.98
N ALA A 76 21.52 -27.64 -30.16
CA ALA A 76 20.45 -27.77 -31.13
C ALA A 76 19.41 -28.79 -30.62
N ALA A 77 18.17 -28.34 -30.38
CA ALA A 77 17.03 -29.22 -30.16
C ALA A 77 16.26 -29.39 -31.47
N GLN A 78 15.97 -30.66 -31.78
CA GLN A 78 15.40 -31.16 -33.02
C GLN A 78 13.95 -30.66 -33.23
N TYR A 79 13.67 -30.18 -34.45
CA TYR A 79 12.31 -29.96 -34.93
C TYR A 79 11.64 -31.31 -35.20
N SER A 80 10.57 -31.61 -34.47
CA SER A 80 9.63 -32.68 -34.84
C SER A 80 8.50 -32.09 -35.68
N SER A 81 8.39 -32.57 -36.91
CA SER A 81 7.34 -32.21 -37.87
C SER A 81 6.02 -32.88 -37.52
N TYR A 82 4.98 -32.10 -37.23
CA TYR A 82 3.58 -32.58 -37.23
C TYR A 82 2.83 -31.99 -38.42
N SER A 83 2.21 -32.87 -39.21
CA SER A 83 1.29 -32.53 -40.31
C SER A 83 -0.07 -32.02 -39.79
N PRO A 84 -0.80 -31.22 -40.58
CA PRO A 84 -1.97 -30.47 -40.10
C PRO A 84 -3.26 -31.30 -40.17
N SER A 85 -3.99 -31.40 -39.06
CA SER A 85 -5.39 -31.86 -39.05
C SER A 85 -6.35 -30.67 -38.96
N THR A 86 -7.02 -30.41 -40.07
CA THR A 86 -8.41 -29.92 -40.22
C THR A 86 -9.00 -29.03 -39.11
N GLY A 87 -9.03 -27.73 -39.42
CA GLY A 87 -10.08 -26.74 -39.17
C GLY A 87 -11.09 -26.99 -38.05
N ASN A 88 -10.89 -26.27 -36.94
CA ASN A 88 -11.99 -25.75 -36.13
C ASN A 88 -11.93 -24.22 -36.21
N THR A 89 -12.93 -23.61 -36.83
CA THR A 89 -13.15 -22.16 -36.81
C THR A 89 -13.50 -21.76 -35.38
N PHE A 90 -12.48 -21.47 -34.58
CA PHE A 90 -12.67 -20.68 -33.36
C PHE A 90 -13.30 -19.35 -33.78
N ARG A 91 -14.56 -19.13 -33.38
CA ARG A 91 -15.09 -17.77 -33.29
C ARG A 91 -14.13 -17.02 -32.38
N VAL A 92 -13.33 -16.13 -32.96
CA VAL A 92 -12.56 -15.15 -32.22
C VAL A 92 -13.59 -14.23 -31.55
N THR A 93 -13.96 -14.55 -30.31
CA THR A 93 -14.55 -13.57 -29.41
C THR A 93 -13.59 -12.38 -29.37
N PRO A 94 -14.07 -11.12 -29.50
CA PRO A 94 -13.22 -9.95 -29.37
C PRO A 94 -12.39 -10.10 -28.08
N SER A 95 -11.08 -9.89 -28.16
CA SER A 95 -10.21 -10.08 -27.00
C SER A 95 -10.71 -9.19 -25.87
N ARG A 96 -11.24 -9.84 -24.82
CA ARG A 96 -11.49 -9.22 -23.52
C ARG A 96 -10.14 -8.77 -22.98
N MET A 97 -9.81 -7.49 -23.14
CA MET A 97 -8.59 -6.90 -22.62
C MET A 97 -8.95 -5.68 -21.79
N ALA A 98 -8.35 -5.60 -20.61
CA ALA A 98 -8.39 -4.41 -19.78
C ALA A 98 -7.70 -3.23 -20.51
N THR A 99 -8.24 -2.04 -20.34
CA THR A 99 -7.69 -0.79 -20.89
C THR A 99 -7.55 0.24 -19.77
N ALA A 100 -7.15 1.47 -20.08
CA ALA A 100 -7.12 2.53 -19.08
C ALA A 100 -8.53 2.91 -18.57
N THR A 101 -9.59 2.59 -19.30
CA THR A 101 -10.98 2.95 -18.94
C THR A 101 -11.89 1.74 -18.71
N LYS A 102 -11.42 0.54 -19.05
CA LYS A 102 -12.17 -0.72 -18.90
C LYS A 102 -11.44 -1.68 -17.96
N ILE A 103 -12.15 -2.09 -16.90
CA ILE A 103 -11.72 -3.18 -16.00
C ILE A 103 -12.21 -4.51 -16.58
N ASP A 104 -11.31 -5.49 -16.65
CA ASP A 104 -11.57 -6.81 -17.24
C ASP A 104 -10.59 -7.82 -16.65
N LEU A 105 -11.04 -8.57 -15.64
CA LEU A 105 -10.27 -9.62 -14.99
C LEU A 105 -10.41 -10.92 -15.77
N SER A 106 -9.28 -11.62 -15.95
CA SER A 106 -9.21 -12.95 -16.53
C SER A 106 -8.47 -13.93 -15.61
N LEU A 107 -8.84 -15.21 -15.70
CA LEU A 107 -8.14 -16.26 -14.94
C LEU A 107 -6.69 -16.48 -15.40
N VAL A 108 -6.36 -16.12 -16.63
CA VAL A 108 -5.06 -16.45 -17.24
C VAL A 108 -3.97 -15.51 -16.73
N THR A 109 -4.26 -14.22 -16.63
CA THR A 109 -3.25 -13.20 -16.29
C THR A 109 -3.48 -12.56 -14.93
N ASP A 110 -4.70 -12.65 -14.38
CA ASP A 110 -5.16 -11.75 -13.32
C ASP A 110 -5.64 -12.53 -12.10
N SER A 111 -5.01 -13.65 -11.76
CA SER A 111 -5.26 -14.35 -10.49
C SER A 111 -4.68 -13.59 -9.28
N GLY A 112 -3.73 -12.69 -9.50
CA GLY A 112 -2.92 -12.04 -8.47
C GLY A 112 -1.71 -12.87 -8.01
N ILE A 113 -0.83 -12.22 -7.24
CA ILE A 113 0.45 -12.74 -6.70
C ILE A 113 0.24 -13.98 -5.83
N TYR A 114 -0.80 -13.94 -4.99
CA TYR A 114 -1.30 -15.10 -4.26
C TYR A 114 -2.77 -15.29 -4.55
N SER A 115 -3.15 -16.52 -4.88
CA SER A 115 -4.53 -16.89 -5.17
C SER A 115 -4.87 -18.30 -4.70
N SER A 116 -6.15 -18.52 -4.48
CA SER A 116 -6.75 -19.80 -4.12
C SER A 116 -8.09 -19.92 -4.84
N ASN A 117 -8.26 -20.94 -5.68
CA ASN A 117 -9.53 -21.29 -6.31
C ASN A 117 -10.27 -20.13 -7.04
N VAL A 118 -9.53 -19.30 -7.79
CA VAL A 118 -10.12 -18.23 -8.62
C VAL A 118 -11.09 -18.77 -9.67
N ARG A 119 -12.16 -18.02 -9.98
CA ARG A 119 -13.24 -18.45 -10.88
C ARG A 119 -13.55 -17.42 -11.96
N GLU A 120 -13.93 -17.89 -13.15
CA GLU A 120 -14.22 -17.05 -14.33
C GLU A 120 -15.53 -16.25 -14.17
N ASP A 121 -16.53 -16.84 -13.51
CA ASP A 121 -17.78 -16.16 -13.18
C ASP A 121 -17.55 -15.03 -12.16
N THR A 122 -16.76 -15.30 -11.12
CA THR A 122 -16.34 -14.27 -10.14
C THR A 122 -15.51 -13.17 -10.81
N ALA A 123 -14.56 -13.51 -11.68
CA ALA A 123 -13.77 -12.51 -12.41
C ALA A 123 -14.66 -11.55 -13.22
N ARG A 124 -15.69 -12.08 -13.89
CA ARG A 124 -16.67 -11.27 -14.62
C ARG A 124 -17.48 -10.35 -13.71
N THR A 125 -18.03 -10.89 -12.62
CA THR A 125 -18.82 -10.10 -11.66
C THR A 125 -17.97 -9.03 -10.98
N ALA A 126 -16.74 -9.35 -10.58
CA ALA A 126 -15.81 -8.38 -10.03
C ALA A 126 -15.46 -7.28 -11.05
N SER A 127 -15.25 -7.63 -12.32
CA SER A 127 -14.98 -6.64 -13.37
C SER A 127 -16.14 -5.66 -13.55
N GLU A 128 -17.38 -6.17 -13.61
CA GLU A 128 -18.60 -5.37 -13.75
C GLU A 128 -18.77 -4.40 -12.57
N ILE A 129 -18.59 -4.89 -11.34
CA ILE A 129 -18.78 -4.10 -10.12
C ILE A 129 -17.66 -3.08 -9.91
N LEU A 130 -16.40 -3.45 -10.19
CA LEU A 130 -15.28 -2.51 -10.13
C LEU A 130 -15.45 -1.39 -11.17
N GLN A 131 -15.98 -1.72 -12.35
CA GLN A 131 -16.31 -0.74 -13.37
C GLN A 131 -17.42 0.21 -12.90
N GLU A 132 -18.45 -0.30 -12.23
CA GLU A 132 -19.51 0.51 -11.60
C GLU A 132 -18.92 1.43 -10.54
N ASP A 133 -18.10 0.91 -9.62
CA ASP A 133 -17.45 1.69 -8.55
C ASP A 133 -16.63 2.85 -9.11
N MET A 134 -15.79 2.60 -10.13
CA MET A 134 -15.02 3.65 -10.80
C MET A 134 -15.90 4.72 -11.43
N ALA A 135 -17.08 4.35 -11.92
CA ALA A 135 -18.01 5.28 -12.58
C ALA A 135 -18.85 6.10 -11.59
N THR A 136 -19.09 5.59 -10.37
CA THR A 136 -20.07 6.20 -9.45
C THR A 136 -19.46 6.79 -8.19
N HIS A 137 -18.28 6.33 -7.76
CA HIS A 137 -17.72 6.70 -6.46
C HIS A 137 -16.41 7.48 -6.55
N HIS A 138 -16.20 8.34 -5.56
CA HIS A 138 -14.93 9.00 -5.33
C HIS A 138 -13.92 8.03 -4.70
N VAL A 139 -12.63 8.36 -4.81
CA VAL A 139 -11.56 7.58 -4.17
C VAL A 139 -11.49 7.72 -2.65
N PHE A 140 -12.25 8.68 -2.11
CA PHE A 140 -12.42 8.92 -0.68
C PHE A 140 -13.90 8.78 -0.33
N PHE A 141 -14.22 8.13 0.78
CA PHE A 141 -15.61 7.99 1.23
C PHE A 141 -16.07 9.10 2.18
N ASN A 142 -15.17 9.98 2.64
CA ASN A 142 -15.50 11.12 3.47
C ASN A 142 -14.58 12.33 3.20
N ASP A 143 -14.86 13.46 3.86
CA ASP A 143 -14.08 14.71 3.75
C ASP A 143 -12.82 14.68 4.65
N GLN A 144 -12.60 13.59 5.39
CA GLN A 144 -11.37 13.33 6.14
C GLN A 144 -10.36 12.54 5.31
N HIS A 145 -10.62 12.36 4.01
CA HIS A 145 -9.78 11.63 3.05
C HIS A 145 -9.57 10.14 3.41
N PHE A 146 -10.57 9.49 4.03
CA PHE A 146 -10.55 8.04 4.18
C PHE A 146 -10.89 7.35 2.86
N HIS A 147 -10.15 6.30 2.52
CA HIS A 147 -10.08 5.75 1.16
C HIS A 147 -11.21 4.79 0.86
N ASN A 148 -11.72 4.82 -0.37
CA ASN A 148 -12.63 3.80 -0.88
C ASN A 148 -11.88 2.45 -0.95
N HIS A 149 -12.29 1.49 -0.10
CA HIS A 149 -11.70 0.15 -0.02
C HIS A 149 -12.34 -0.87 -0.98
N ILE A 150 -13.40 -0.52 -1.72
CA ILE A 150 -14.10 -1.46 -2.62
C ILE A 150 -13.13 -2.17 -3.57
N PRO A 151 -12.24 -1.48 -4.31
CA PRO A 151 -11.29 -2.16 -5.19
C PRO A 151 -10.37 -3.13 -4.45
N HIS A 152 -9.95 -2.75 -3.24
CA HIS A 152 -9.03 -3.54 -2.43
C HIS A 152 -9.69 -4.82 -1.92
N GLN A 153 -10.93 -4.70 -1.42
CA GLN A 153 -11.69 -5.84 -0.91
C GLN A 153 -12.04 -6.80 -2.03
N LEU A 154 -12.67 -6.31 -3.11
CA LEU A 154 -13.18 -7.17 -4.18
C LEU A 154 -12.06 -7.96 -4.87
N LEU A 155 -10.92 -7.32 -5.16
CA LEU A 155 -9.76 -8.01 -5.73
C LEU A 155 -9.15 -9.03 -4.76
N SER A 156 -9.12 -8.72 -3.46
CA SER A 156 -8.62 -9.66 -2.45
C SER A 156 -9.51 -10.88 -2.32
N VAL A 157 -10.83 -10.71 -2.15
CA VAL A 157 -11.75 -11.84 -1.99
C VAL A 157 -11.90 -12.64 -3.28
N TYR A 158 -11.83 -11.99 -4.45
CA TYR A 158 -11.74 -12.69 -5.74
C TYR A 158 -10.50 -13.59 -5.79
N ALA A 159 -9.32 -13.09 -5.43
CA ALA A 159 -8.10 -13.89 -5.39
C ALA A 159 -8.16 -15.02 -4.35
N LEU A 160 -8.97 -14.89 -3.30
CA LEU A 160 -9.21 -15.93 -2.30
C LEU A 160 -10.30 -16.94 -2.68
N GLY A 161 -10.91 -16.82 -3.88
CA GLY A 161 -11.85 -17.80 -4.41
C GLY A 161 -13.31 -17.55 -4.05
N ALA A 162 -13.67 -16.29 -3.75
CA ALA A 162 -15.05 -15.88 -3.51
C ALA A 162 -16.00 -16.26 -4.66
N ALA A 163 -17.26 -16.52 -4.33
CA ALA A 163 -18.33 -16.66 -5.31
C ALA A 163 -18.80 -15.28 -5.81
N PRO A 164 -19.47 -15.19 -6.98
CA PRO A 164 -20.06 -13.95 -7.46
C PRO A 164 -20.98 -13.26 -6.43
N GLU A 165 -21.70 -14.04 -5.64
CA GLU A 165 -22.62 -13.56 -4.60
C GLU A 165 -21.85 -12.86 -3.46
N ASP A 166 -20.66 -13.36 -3.10
CA ASP A 166 -19.81 -12.75 -2.09
C ASP A 166 -19.26 -11.39 -2.57
N ILE A 167 -18.87 -11.29 -3.85
CA ILE A 167 -18.44 -10.02 -4.48
C ILE A 167 -19.56 -8.98 -4.38
N LYS A 168 -20.77 -9.38 -4.78
CA LYS A 168 -21.97 -8.50 -4.71
C LYS A 168 -22.25 -8.10 -3.26
N ALA A 169 -22.23 -9.04 -2.31
CA ALA A 169 -22.47 -8.74 -0.90
C ALA A 169 -21.43 -7.76 -0.34
N CYS A 170 -20.14 -7.94 -0.66
CA CYS A 170 -19.11 -6.99 -0.27
C CYS A 170 -19.37 -5.59 -0.84
N TYR A 171 -19.75 -5.49 -2.12
CA TYR A 171 -20.05 -4.20 -2.75
C TYR A 171 -21.27 -3.50 -2.13
N GLU A 172 -22.39 -4.22 -1.94
CA GLU A 172 -23.61 -3.66 -1.36
C GLU A 172 -23.37 -3.04 0.03
N ARG A 173 -22.53 -3.68 0.86
CA ARG A 173 -22.16 -3.13 2.16
C ARG A 173 -21.28 -1.89 2.05
N ASN A 174 -20.25 -1.95 1.21
CA ASN A 174 -19.25 -0.89 1.18
C ASN A 174 -19.70 0.35 0.39
N LYS A 175 -20.60 0.19 -0.58
CA LYS A 175 -21.07 1.32 -1.40
C LYS A 175 -21.95 2.31 -0.61
N SER A 176 -22.55 1.88 0.50
CA SER A 176 -23.58 2.66 1.20
C SER A 176 -23.11 3.98 1.82
N TYR A 177 -21.80 4.17 1.98
CA TYR A 177 -21.20 5.35 2.61
C TYR A 177 -20.17 6.05 1.71
N GLN A 178 -20.02 5.61 0.46
CA GLN A 178 -19.07 6.21 -0.48
C GLN A 178 -19.54 7.62 -0.89
N ARG A 179 -18.57 8.52 -1.13
CA ARG A 179 -18.86 9.80 -1.76
C ARG A 179 -19.13 9.56 -3.25
N PRO A 180 -20.06 10.32 -3.86
CA PRO A 180 -20.27 10.25 -5.30
C PRO A 180 -19.04 10.76 -6.05
N VAL A 181 -18.84 10.26 -7.27
CA VAL A 181 -17.84 10.79 -8.20
C VAL A 181 -18.05 12.29 -8.45
N LEU A 182 -16.96 13.03 -8.63
CA LEU A 182 -16.97 14.44 -8.98
C LEU A 182 -16.82 14.62 -10.50
N PRO A 183 -17.41 15.68 -11.11
CA PRO A 183 -17.25 15.94 -12.53
C PRO A 183 -15.80 16.32 -12.86
N ALA A 184 -15.30 15.84 -14.00
CA ALA A 184 -14.01 16.24 -14.54
C ALA A 184 -14.14 17.48 -15.45
N SER A 185 -13.09 18.30 -15.51
CA SER A 185 -12.97 19.47 -16.37
C SER A 185 -11.98 19.20 -17.49
N GLN A 186 -12.45 19.22 -18.75
CA GLN A 186 -11.62 19.01 -19.93
C GLN A 186 -10.51 20.04 -20.06
N ASP A 187 -10.77 21.30 -19.68
CA ASP A 187 -9.76 22.37 -19.71
C ASP A 187 -8.61 22.07 -18.73
N ILE A 188 -8.94 21.58 -17.53
CA ILE A 188 -7.93 21.20 -16.53
C ILE A 188 -7.14 19.99 -17.04
N ILE A 189 -7.81 18.94 -17.50
CA ILE A 189 -7.17 17.72 -18.03
C ILE A 189 -6.19 18.08 -19.15
N GLN A 190 -6.63 18.89 -20.11
CA GLN A 190 -5.78 19.30 -21.24
C GLN A 190 -4.58 20.14 -20.78
N SER A 191 -4.76 20.97 -19.75
CA SER A 191 -3.66 21.78 -19.20
C SER A 191 -2.59 20.94 -18.51
N MET A 192 -2.94 19.77 -17.93
CA MET A 192 -2.02 18.90 -17.19
C MET A 192 -0.93 18.24 -18.06
N HIS A 193 -1.02 18.32 -19.39
CA HIS A 193 0.10 17.94 -20.27
C HIS A 193 1.28 18.91 -20.18
N ASP A 194 1.07 20.13 -19.68
CA ASP A 194 2.14 21.00 -19.20
C ASP A 194 2.55 20.61 -17.77
N ALA A 195 3.85 20.41 -17.55
CA ALA A 195 4.35 19.91 -16.27
C ALA A 195 4.17 20.90 -15.10
N ALA A 196 4.14 22.20 -15.35
CA ALA A 196 3.89 23.19 -14.29
C ALA A 196 2.41 23.19 -13.91
N LYS A 197 1.51 23.14 -14.91
CA LYS A 197 0.07 23.02 -14.69
C LYS A 197 -0.31 21.71 -14.00
N PHE A 198 0.29 20.58 -14.39
CA PHE A 198 0.15 19.32 -13.66
C PHE A 198 0.43 19.51 -12.17
N GLN A 199 1.51 20.22 -11.81
CA GLN A 199 1.91 20.42 -10.43
C GLN A 199 1.03 21.42 -9.67
N GLU A 200 0.48 22.44 -10.33
CA GLU A 200 -0.44 23.42 -9.72
C GLU A 200 -1.70 22.75 -9.14
N HIS A 201 -2.08 21.57 -9.63
CA HIS A 201 -3.27 20.83 -9.19
C HIS A 201 -2.98 19.77 -8.09
N LEU A 202 -1.71 19.52 -7.76
CA LEU A 202 -1.34 18.44 -6.82
C LEU A 202 -1.84 18.74 -5.40
N GLY A 203 -2.26 17.69 -4.69
CA GLY A 203 -2.73 17.76 -3.30
C GLY A 203 -4.11 18.38 -3.10
N LYS A 204 -4.87 18.56 -4.18
CA LYS A 204 -6.23 19.12 -4.17
C LYS A 204 -7.23 18.01 -4.50
N GLU A 205 -8.00 17.54 -3.51
CA GLU A 205 -8.89 16.39 -3.68
C GLU A 205 -9.91 16.56 -4.80
N GLU A 206 -10.37 17.79 -5.04
CA GLU A 206 -11.31 18.12 -6.11
C GLU A 206 -10.76 17.83 -7.52
N ASN A 207 -9.43 17.69 -7.66
CA ASN A 207 -8.79 17.34 -8.92
C ASN A 207 -8.63 15.82 -9.14
N TYR A 208 -9.08 14.96 -8.22
CA TYR A 208 -9.07 13.51 -8.42
C TYR A 208 -9.67 13.07 -9.77
N PRO A 209 -10.90 13.47 -10.18
CA PRO A 209 -11.46 13.04 -11.46
C PRO A 209 -10.65 13.56 -12.67
N ASN A 210 -10.01 14.73 -12.53
CA ASN A 210 -9.15 15.30 -13.58
C ASN A 210 -7.88 14.47 -13.74
N TYR A 211 -7.22 14.12 -12.64
CA TYR A 211 -6.05 13.24 -12.68
C TYR A 211 -6.39 11.83 -13.15
N LEU A 212 -7.57 11.29 -12.78
CA LEU A 212 -8.01 9.99 -13.27
C LEU A 212 -8.11 10.02 -14.80
N ALA A 213 -8.88 10.94 -15.37
CA ALA A 213 -9.02 11.07 -16.83
C ALA A 213 -7.67 11.34 -17.52
N PHE A 214 -6.82 12.18 -16.93
CA PHE A 214 -5.47 12.44 -17.43
C PHE A 214 -4.62 11.17 -17.49
N PHE A 215 -4.51 10.42 -16.38
CA PHE A 215 -3.73 9.19 -16.36
C PHE A 215 -4.32 8.10 -17.24
N GLN A 216 -5.64 8.11 -17.46
CA GLN A 216 -6.25 7.21 -18.43
C GLN A 216 -5.76 7.50 -19.86
N HIS A 217 -5.75 8.77 -20.28
CA HIS A 217 -5.20 9.17 -21.57
C HIS A 217 -3.70 8.86 -21.69
N GLU A 218 -2.92 9.13 -20.64
CA GLU A 218 -1.49 8.86 -20.62
C GLU A 218 -1.18 7.36 -20.72
N ILE A 219 -1.96 6.50 -20.05
CA ILE A 219 -1.81 5.05 -20.12
C ILE A 219 -2.23 4.52 -21.50
N ASP A 220 -3.29 5.03 -22.11
CA ASP A 220 -3.66 4.64 -23.48
C ASP A 220 -2.57 5.01 -24.48
N ALA A 221 -1.86 6.12 -24.26
CA ALA A 221 -0.80 6.58 -25.15
C ALA A 221 0.56 5.88 -24.93
N LYS A 222 0.95 5.64 -23.68
CA LYS A 222 2.31 5.23 -23.29
C LYS A 222 2.38 3.82 -22.69
N GLY A 223 1.23 3.24 -22.38
CA GLY A 223 1.12 2.04 -21.55
C GLY A 223 1.48 2.30 -20.08
N VAL A 224 1.08 1.37 -19.21
CA VAL A 224 1.35 1.45 -17.76
C VAL A 224 2.84 1.66 -17.47
N GLY A 225 3.72 0.89 -18.12
CA GLY A 225 5.16 0.97 -17.89
C GLY A 225 5.76 2.35 -18.19
N GLY A 226 5.34 2.97 -19.30
CA GLY A 226 5.80 4.30 -19.70
C GLY A 226 5.32 5.38 -18.73
N VAL A 227 4.06 5.31 -18.28
CA VAL A 227 3.50 6.25 -17.31
C VAL A 227 4.18 6.12 -15.94
N LEU A 228 4.43 4.91 -15.45
CA LEU A 228 5.17 4.74 -14.19
C LEU A 228 6.59 5.29 -14.30
N ALA A 229 7.29 5.01 -15.40
CA ALA A 229 8.63 5.53 -15.65
C ALA A 229 8.66 7.06 -15.64
N GLU A 230 7.68 7.71 -16.28
CA GLU A 230 7.63 9.16 -16.39
C GLU A 230 7.17 9.86 -15.10
N TYR A 231 6.08 9.40 -14.49
CA TYR A 231 5.41 10.13 -13.41
C TYR A 231 5.85 9.70 -12.02
N LEU A 232 6.60 8.61 -11.87
CA LEU A 232 7.16 8.19 -10.57
C LEU A 232 8.69 8.10 -10.60
N PHE A 233 9.31 7.81 -11.75
CA PHE A 233 10.72 7.40 -11.76
C PHE A 233 11.64 8.21 -12.67
N ALA A 234 11.15 9.29 -13.31
CA ALA A 234 11.97 10.12 -14.20
C ALA A 234 13.07 10.90 -13.45
N GLY A 235 12.91 11.10 -12.14
CA GLY A 235 13.83 11.87 -11.30
C GLY A 235 13.75 13.38 -11.49
N ASP A 236 12.78 13.88 -12.25
CA ASP A 236 12.43 15.29 -12.30
C ASP A 236 11.51 15.68 -11.11
N GLU A 237 11.28 16.98 -10.92
CA GLU A 237 10.49 17.47 -9.79
C GLU A 237 9.06 16.90 -9.77
N ARG A 238 8.46 16.63 -10.94
CA ARG A 238 7.11 16.05 -11.04
C ARG A 238 7.11 14.61 -10.53
N ALA A 239 8.05 13.79 -10.99
CA ALA A 239 8.21 12.40 -10.57
C ALA A 239 8.55 12.29 -9.09
N GLU A 240 9.45 13.14 -8.59
CA GLU A 240 9.82 13.20 -7.18
C GLU A 240 8.61 13.59 -6.29
N ASN A 241 7.80 14.55 -6.74
CA ASN A 241 6.62 15.00 -6.01
C ASN A 241 5.55 13.89 -5.93
N MET A 242 5.31 13.17 -7.04
CA MET A 242 4.41 12.01 -7.05
C MET A 242 4.93 10.86 -6.16
N MET A 243 6.23 10.55 -6.21
CA MET A 243 6.83 9.55 -5.32
C MET A 243 6.67 9.92 -3.84
N CYS A 244 6.86 11.20 -3.49
CA CYS A 244 6.64 11.69 -2.13
C CYS A 244 5.21 11.46 -1.61
N ARG A 245 4.22 11.47 -2.51
CA ARG A 245 2.80 11.24 -2.19
C ARG A 245 2.40 9.77 -2.19
N LEU A 246 3.15 8.90 -2.88
CA LEU A 246 2.80 7.47 -3.03
C LEU A 246 2.68 6.72 -1.68
N PHE A 247 3.45 7.16 -0.68
CA PHE A 247 3.47 6.57 0.66
C PHE A 247 2.61 7.32 1.68
N ALA A 248 1.84 8.34 1.26
CA ALA A 248 0.95 9.10 2.13
C ALA A 248 -0.30 8.29 2.54
N GLY A 249 -1.11 8.86 3.43
CA GLY A 249 -2.44 8.32 3.75
C GLY A 249 -2.43 6.86 4.25
N LEU A 250 -1.49 6.49 5.12
CA LEU A 250 -1.27 5.09 5.55
C LEU A 250 -1.01 4.13 4.37
N VAL A 251 -0.17 4.58 3.43
CA VAL A 251 0.26 3.86 2.23
C VAL A 251 -0.88 3.41 1.28
N HIS A 252 -2.07 4.01 1.39
CA HIS A 252 -3.19 3.66 0.50
C HIS A 252 -2.93 3.94 -0.99
N PRO A 253 -2.24 5.03 -1.40
CA PRO A 253 -1.91 5.21 -2.81
C PRO A 253 -1.04 4.07 -3.35
N LEU A 254 -0.04 3.62 -2.57
CA LEU A 254 0.77 2.44 -2.89
C LEU A 254 -0.07 1.16 -2.93
N ILE A 255 -0.98 0.94 -1.97
CA ILE A 255 -1.86 -0.24 -1.95
C ILE A 255 -2.74 -0.26 -3.20
N HIS A 256 -3.38 0.86 -3.54
CA HIS A 256 -4.28 0.97 -4.68
C HIS A 256 -3.53 0.76 -6.01
N LEU A 257 -2.37 1.41 -6.16
CA LEU A 257 -1.48 1.19 -7.31
C LEU A 257 -1.01 -0.27 -7.39
N GLY A 258 -0.65 -0.85 -6.24
CA GLY A 258 -0.22 -2.25 -6.12
C GLY A 258 -1.26 -3.23 -6.64
N PHE A 259 -2.54 -3.02 -6.30
CA PHE A 259 -3.65 -3.81 -6.87
C PHE A 259 -3.76 -3.67 -8.39
N GLY A 260 -3.69 -2.45 -8.93
CA GLY A 260 -3.74 -2.25 -10.38
C GLY A 260 -2.59 -2.94 -11.13
N ILE A 261 -1.38 -2.88 -10.57
CA ILE A 261 -0.18 -3.55 -11.12
C ILE A 261 -0.29 -5.07 -11.01
N GLU A 262 -0.73 -5.58 -9.86
CA GLU A 262 -0.82 -7.01 -9.58
C GLU A 262 -1.81 -7.72 -10.51
N PHE A 263 -3.00 -7.13 -10.70
CA PHE A 263 -4.09 -7.71 -11.48
C PHE A 263 -4.09 -7.25 -12.94
N ASN A 264 -3.01 -6.60 -13.39
CA ASN A 264 -2.86 -6.04 -14.74
C ASN A 264 -4.07 -5.21 -15.19
N GLN A 265 -4.61 -4.35 -14.32
CA GLN A 265 -5.77 -3.51 -14.59
C GLN A 265 -5.34 -2.05 -14.80
N PRO A 266 -5.15 -1.56 -16.04
CA PRO A 266 -4.63 -0.22 -16.29
C PRO A 266 -5.56 0.89 -15.77
N ALA A 267 -6.87 0.65 -15.75
CA ALA A 267 -7.83 1.54 -15.12
C ALA A 267 -7.60 1.73 -13.61
N ILE A 268 -7.28 0.66 -12.89
CA ILE A 268 -6.98 0.72 -11.46
C ILE A 268 -5.60 1.34 -11.22
N VAL A 269 -4.65 1.15 -12.14
CA VAL A 269 -3.38 1.90 -12.12
C VAL A 269 -3.64 3.40 -12.25
N ALA A 270 -4.52 3.83 -13.16
CA ALA A 270 -4.91 5.23 -13.30
C ALA A 270 -5.55 5.77 -12.01
N GLN A 271 -6.45 5.00 -11.37
CA GLN A 271 -7.05 5.36 -10.08
C GLN A 271 -5.98 5.52 -8.98
N GLY A 272 -5.00 4.62 -8.90
CA GLY A 272 -3.91 4.67 -7.92
C GLY A 272 -2.98 5.88 -8.13
N LEU A 273 -2.66 6.23 -9.38
CA LEU A 273 -1.88 7.43 -9.70
C LEU A 273 -2.67 8.72 -9.43
N ALA A 274 -3.96 8.75 -9.77
CA ALA A 274 -4.83 9.87 -9.44
C ALA A 274 -4.99 10.06 -7.93
N GLN A 275 -5.14 8.95 -7.19
CA GLN A 275 -5.15 8.97 -5.73
C GLN A 275 -3.83 9.52 -5.19
N THR A 276 -2.69 9.11 -5.75
CA THR A 276 -1.36 9.62 -5.40
C THR A 276 -1.27 11.14 -5.61
N ALA A 277 -1.75 11.64 -6.76
CA ALA A 277 -1.67 13.05 -7.11
C ALA A 277 -2.43 13.98 -6.14
N VAL A 278 -3.51 13.51 -5.52
CA VAL A 278 -4.33 14.30 -4.59
C VAL A 278 -3.96 14.14 -3.11
N HIS A 279 -3.03 13.24 -2.77
CA HIS A 279 -2.50 13.14 -1.39
C HIS A 279 -1.46 14.20 -1.09
N ASP A 280 -1.19 14.49 0.18
CA ASP A 280 -0.08 15.36 0.60
C ASP A 280 1.32 14.74 0.36
N ASP A 281 2.36 15.58 0.27
CA ASP A 281 3.75 15.15 0.01
C ASP A 281 4.68 15.28 1.23
N TRP A 282 4.16 15.72 2.39
CA TRP A 282 4.99 16.11 3.54
C TRP A 282 5.85 14.96 4.05
N LEU A 283 5.33 13.71 4.03
CA LEU A 283 6.07 12.55 4.48
C LEU A 283 7.25 12.25 3.55
N GLY A 284 7.04 12.37 2.24
CA GLY A 284 8.10 12.34 1.22
C GLY A 284 9.23 13.33 1.51
N ARG A 285 8.86 14.59 1.69
CA ARG A 285 9.81 15.70 1.88
C ARG A 285 10.53 15.66 3.23
N ALA A 286 9.81 15.31 4.30
CA ALA A 286 10.34 15.36 5.66
C ALA A 286 11.09 14.07 6.08
N PHE A 287 10.78 12.93 5.47
CA PHE A 287 11.30 11.63 5.90
C PHE A 287 12.02 10.87 4.79
N PHE A 288 11.37 10.58 3.66
CA PHE A 288 11.94 9.69 2.65
C PHE A 288 13.14 10.29 1.92
N LEU A 289 13.03 11.53 1.40
CA LEU A 289 14.13 12.17 0.69
C LEU A 289 15.33 12.43 1.61
N PRO A 290 15.18 12.96 2.85
CA PRO A 290 16.32 13.11 3.76
C PRO A 290 16.97 11.78 4.14
N ALA A 291 16.20 10.71 4.37
CA ALA A 291 16.74 9.38 4.66
C ALA A 291 17.50 8.79 3.47
N GLU A 292 16.99 8.97 2.24
CA GLU A 292 17.68 8.56 1.00
C GLU A 292 19.00 9.30 0.82
N ASN A 293 19.01 10.61 1.04
CA ASN A 293 20.22 11.42 0.95
C ASN A 293 21.25 11.01 2.01
N MET A 294 20.80 10.78 3.26
CA MET A 294 21.65 10.33 4.36
C MET A 294 22.24 8.93 4.13
N ALA A 295 21.50 8.06 3.43
CA ALA A 295 21.99 6.75 3.00
C ALA A 295 23.08 6.83 1.90
N GLY A 296 23.31 8.01 1.32
CA GLY A 296 24.21 8.19 0.18
C GLY A 296 23.57 7.83 -1.17
N GLY A 297 22.24 7.91 -1.25
CA GLY A 297 21.44 7.55 -2.43
C GLY A 297 20.91 6.12 -2.39
N VAL A 298 20.29 5.71 -3.50
CA VAL A 298 19.66 4.39 -3.67
C VAL A 298 20.69 3.33 -4.05
N GLY A 299 20.50 2.10 -3.57
CA GLY A 299 21.21 0.93 -4.08
C GLY A 299 22.49 0.59 -3.34
N LYS A 300 22.66 1.11 -2.12
CA LYS A 300 23.83 0.80 -1.29
C LYS A 300 23.70 -0.59 -0.65
N PRO A 301 24.79 -1.37 -0.55
CA PRO A 301 24.75 -2.67 0.11
C PRO A 301 24.26 -2.57 1.55
N GLY A 302 23.10 -3.17 1.83
CA GLY A 302 22.51 -3.20 3.16
C GLY A 302 23.34 -4.05 4.11
N GLN A 303 23.67 -3.49 5.27
CA GLN A 303 24.47 -4.17 6.31
C GLN A 303 23.62 -4.71 7.46
N LYS A 304 22.37 -4.24 7.60
CA LYS A 304 21.46 -4.61 8.69
C LYS A 304 20.14 -5.11 8.16
N SER A 305 19.57 -6.14 8.78
CA SER A 305 18.20 -6.57 8.53
C SER A 305 17.18 -5.57 9.07
N LEU A 306 15.96 -5.61 8.55
CA LEU A 306 14.86 -4.80 9.08
C LEU A 306 14.60 -5.16 10.55
N LEU A 307 14.71 -6.45 10.89
CA LEU A 307 14.63 -6.95 12.26
C LEU A 307 15.69 -6.34 13.18
N GLN A 308 16.96 -6.31 12.74
CA GLN A 308 18.05 -5.71 13.52
C GLN A 308 17.78 -4.22 13.79
N LEU A 309 17.33 -3.48 12.76
CA LEU A 309 17.00 -2.07 12.91
C LEU A 309 15.87 -1.85 13.92
N ILE A 310 14.79 -2.65 13.85
CA ILE A 310 13.70 -2.56 14.84
C ILE A 310 14.19 -2.83 16.26
N ASN A 311 15.04 -3.85 16.46
CA ASN A 311 15.59 -4.15 17.78
C ASN A 311 16.49 -3.03 18.31
N GLU A 312 17.32 -2.41 17.47
CA GLU A 312 18.12 -1.25 17.86
C GLU A 312 17.24 -0.04 18.20
N MET A 313 16.18 0.21 17.42
CA MET A 313 15.25 1.31 17.64
C MET A 313 14.48 1.18 18.95
N ARG A 314 14.13 -0.04 19.38
CA ARG A 314 13.53 -0.31 20.70
C ARG A 314 14.47 0.00 21.87
N ALA A 315 15.78 -0.08 21.65
CA ALA A 315 16.78 0.29 22.65
C ALA A 315 17.07 1.81 22.67
N ASP A 316 16.63 2.55 21.65
CA ASP A 316 16.84 3.98 21.53
C ASP A 316 15.79 4.78 22.31
N LYS A 317 16.18 5.29 23.48
CA LYS A 317 15.29 6.05 24.37
C LYS A 317 14.64 7.25 23.69
N ALA A 318 15.32 7.92 22.75
CA ALA A 318 14.74 9.08 22.08
C ALA A 318 13.56 8.68 21.20
N LEU A 319 13.66 7.54 20.48
CA LEU A 319 12.56 7.02 19.68
C LEU A 319 11.42 6.47 20.54
N VAL A 320 11.74 5.65 21.56
CA VAL A 320 10.74 5.06 22.46
C VAL A 320 9.90 6.15 23.14
N GLN A 321 10.52 7.27 23.53
CA GLN A 321 9.84 8.39 24.19
C GLN A 321 9.26 9.43 23.22
N SER A 322 9.48 9.27 21.91
CA SER A 322 9.06 10.26 20.90
C SER A 322 7.56 10.30 20.67
N VAL A 323 6.81 9.25 21.04
CA VAL A 323 5.38 9.14 20.76
C VAL A 323 4.60 9.14 22.07
N GLN A 324 3.52 9.92 22.11
CA GLN A 324 2.63 10.05 23.26
C GLN A 324 1.20 9.65 22.89
N TRP A 325 0.45 9.10 23.84
CA TRP A 325 -0.95 8.75 23.63
C TRP A 325 -1.82 9.94 23.20
N SER A 326 -1.50 11.16 23.66
CA SER A 326 -2.21 12.40 23.30
C SER A 326 -1.92 12.93 21.89
N ASP A 327 -0.91 12.42 21.18
CA ASP A 327 -0.61 12.88 19.81
C ASP A 327 -1.78 12.57 18.87
N SER A 328 -2.22 13.55 18.09
CA SER A 328 -3.28 13.33 17.10
C SER A 328 -2.79 12.45 15.96
N ASN A 329 -1.59 12.73 15.44
CA ASN A 329 -0.89 11.89 14.48
C ASN A 329 0.46 11.45 15.06
N LYS A 330 0.60 10.16 15.36
CA LYS A 330 1.80 9.61 16.01
C LYS A 330 3.09 9.73 15.20
N ILE A 331 2.99 9.84 13.87
CA ILE A 331 4.14 10.06 12.99
C ILE A 331 4.52 11.53 13.01
N LYS A 332 3.56 12.41 12.66
CA LYS A 332 3.80 13.84 12.48
C LYS A 332 4.05 14.57 13.80
N ASP A 333 3.17 14.38 14.78
CA ASP A 333 3.22 15.07 16.08
C ASP A 333 4.10 14.32 17.09
N GLY A 334 4.39 13.04 16.80
CA GLY A 334 5.27 12.19 17.59
C GLY A 334 6.68 12.09 17.00
N VAL A 335 6.96 10.98 16.30
CA VAL A 335 8.32 10.60 15.86
C VAL A 335 9.04 11.73 15.13
N LEU A 336 8.42 12.32 14.11
CA LEU A 336 9.06 13.34 13.26
C LEU A 336 9.04 14.73 13.88
N HIS A 337 8.32 14.94 14.98
CA HIS A 337 8.38 16.18 15.75
C HIS A 337 9.46 16.11 16.83
N ARG A 338 9.55 14.98 17.55
CA ARG A 338 10.39 14.87 18.76
C ARG A 338 11.71 14.12 18.57
N ALA A 339 11.80 13.22 17.59
CA ALA A 339 13.02 12.48 17.30
C ALA A 339 13.29 12.32 15.78
N PRO A 340 13.15 13.39 14.95
CA PRO A 340 13.33 13.27 13.50
C PRO A 340 14.74 12.83 13.12
N GLU A 341 15.77 13.37 13.77
CA GLU A 341 17.18 13.05 13.46
C GLU A 341 17.50 11.57 13.76
N GLN A 342 17.05 11.06 14.90
CA GLN A 342 17.21 9.65 15.27
C GLN A 342 16.46 8.75 14.29
N MET A 343 15.22 9.10 13.93
CA MET A 343 14.44 8.33 12.97
C MET A 343 15.10 8.29 11.60
N LEU A 344 15.62 9.42 11.10
CA LEU A 344 16.37 9.49 9.84
C LEU A 344 17.66 8.65 9.89
N LYS A 345 18.36 8.65 11.03
CA LYS A 345 19.55 7.82 11.24
C LYS A 345 19.25 6.33 11.09
N TYR A 346 18.15 5.81 11.63
CA TYR A 346 17.81 4.39 11.44
C TYR A 346 17.26 4.11 10.04
N ALA A 347 16.40 4.98 9.51
CA ALA A 347 15.82 4.81 8.18
C ALA A 347 16.88 4.80 7.06
N SER A 348 17.93 5.62 7.19
CA SER A 348 19.04 5.67 6.22
C SER A 348 19.92 4.41 6.23
N GLN A 349 19.86 3.57 7.27
CA GLN A 349 20.59 2.31 7.34
C GLN A 349 19.88 1.16 6.61
N PHE A 350 18.59 1.31 6.28
CA PHE A 350 17.89 0.35 5.42
C PHE A 350 18.16 0.69 3.95
N THR A 351 19.15 0.00 3.39
CA THR A 351 19.56 0.08 1.99
C THR A 351 19.59 -1.31 1.38
N VAL A 352 19.44 -1.40 0.06
CA VAL A 352 19.40 -2.68 -0.65
C VAL A 352 20.29 -2.58 -1.88
N SER A 353 21.25 -3.49 -2.06
CA SER A 353 21.95 -3.66 -3.35
C SER A 353 21.19 -4.63 -4.27
N GLU A 354 21.54 -4.62 -5.55
CA GLU A 354 20.90 -5.44 -6.58
C GLU A 354 20.92 -6.94 -6.25
N ASP A 355 22.03 -7.45 -5.71
CA ASP A 355 22.21 -8.85 -5.31
C ASP A 355 21.45 -9.23 -4.03
N GLN A 356 20.93 -8.26 -3.28
CA GLN A 356 20.22 -8.47 -2.02
C GLN A 356 18.69 -8.42 -2.14
N MET A 357 18.13 -8.06 -3.31
CA MET A 357 16.71 -7.73 -3.44
C MET A 357 15.76 -8.80 -2.90
N GLU A 358 15.93 -10.06 -3.30
CA GLU A 358 15.04 -11.16 -2.92
C GLU A 358 15.15 -11.49 -1.43
N GLU A 359 16.37 -11.47 -0.88
CA GLU A 359 16.58 -11.65 0.56
C GLU A 359 15.96 -10.51 1.38
N ARG A 360 16.10 -9.27 0.90
CA ARG A 360 15.52 -8.07 1.55
C ARG A 360 14.02 -8.02 1.45
N LEU A 361 13.43 -8.54 0.37
CA LEU A 361 12.00 -8.75 0.26
C LEU A 361 11.51 -9.73 1.33
N ALA A 362 12.16 -10.89 1.47
CA ALA A 362 11.79 -11.90 2.46
C ALA A 362 11.97 -11.39 3.91
N ASP A 363 13.07 -10.69 4.19
CA ASP A 363 13.36 -10.04 5.48
C ASP A 363 12.27 -9.00 5.83
N MET A 364 11.91 -8.14 4.88
CA MET A 364 10.86 -7.14 5.05
C MET A 364 9.51 -7.80 5.33
N ILE A 365 9.07 -8.77 4.50
CA ILE A 365 7.78 -9.47 4.70
C ILE A 365 7.74 -10.14 6.07
N ASN A 366 8.79 -10.87 6.44
CA ASN A 366 8.83 -11.58 7.72
C ASN A 366 8.76 -10.61 8.90
N THR A 367 9.56 -9.55 8.85
CA THR A 367 9.66 -8.57 9.94
C THR A 367 8.35 -7.80 10.15
N VAL A 368 7.64 -7.42 9.08
CA VAL A 368 6.34 -6.74 9.23
C VAL A 368 5.26 -7.65 9.81
N VAL A 369 5.28 -8.94 9.45
CA VAL A 369 4.36 -9.92 10.05
C VAL A 369 4.74 -10.18 11.50
N TYR A 370 6.04 -10.23 11.82
CA TYR A 370 6.53 -10.40 13.17
C TYR A 370 6.02 -9.32 14.11
N TYR A 371 6.29 -8.05 13.84
CA TYR A 371 5.86 -7.00 14.75
C TYR A 371 4.33 -6.82 14.78
N THR A 372 3.62 -7.22 13.72
CA THR A 372 2.16 -7.13 13.68
C THR A 372 1.53 -8.21 14.52
N GLY A 373 2.02 -9.46 14.41
CA GLY A 373 1.51 -10.59 15.17
C GLY A 373 1.95 -10.58 16.64
N ALA A 374 3.20 -10.21 16.93
CA ALA A 374 3.79 -10.33 18.26
C ALA A 374 3.59 -9.09 19.17
N ALA A 375 3.08 -7.97 18.65
CA ALA A 375 2.77 -6.78 19.45
C ALA A 375 1.50 -6.96 20.29
N GLN A 376 1.60 -7.81 21.32
CA GLN A 376 0.50 -8.29 22.14
C GLN A 376 0.62 -7.86 23.60
N ARG A 377 -0.49 -8.01 24.34
CA ARG A 377 -0.58 -7.69 25.77
C ARG A 377 -1.07 -8.93 26.52
N PRO A 378 -0.22 -9.64 27.29
CA PRO A 378 -0.56 -10.96 27.85
C PRO A 378 -1.81 -11.00 28.75
N THR A 379 -2.17 -9.86 29.34
CA THR A 379 -3.37 -9.71 30.19
C THR A 379 -4.65 -9.42 29.40
N ARG A 380 -4.60 -9.44 28.06
CA ARG A 380 -5.68 -9.01 27.17
C ARG A 380 -5.89 -10.05 26.07
N GLU A 381 -7.07 -10.00 25.47
CA GLU A 381 -7.36 -10.77 24.26
C GLU A 381 -6.39 -10.36 23.13
N MET A 382 -5.84 -11.34 22.41
CA MET A 382 -4.93 -11.06 21.30
C MET A 382 -5.67 -10.34 20.17
N LYS A 383 -5.09 -9.23 19.72
CA LYS A 383 -5.61 -8.40 18.64
C LYS A 383 -4.49 -7.83 17.80
N LEU A 384 -4.78 -7.54 16.54
CA LEU A 384 -3.81 -6.95 15.62
C LEU A 384 -4.00 -5.43 15.54
N ASP A 385 -2.88 -4.72 15.37
CA ASP A 385 -2.89 -3.26 15.28
C ASP A 385 -3.34 -2.80 13.89
N PHE A 386 -4.36 -1.93 13.85
CA PHE A 386 -4.92 -1.37 12.63
C PHE A 386 -3.86 -0.72 11.72
N PHE A 387 -2.86 -0.03 12.28
CA PHE A 387 -1.83 0.64 11.49
C PHE A 387 -0.77 -0.35 11.01
N LEU A 388 -0.38 -1.32 11.85
CA LEU A 388 0.66 -2.29 11.49
C LEU A 388 0.18 -3.28 10.41
N ILE A 389 -1.11 -3.64 10.39
CA ILE A 389 -1.64 -4.48 9.30
C ILE A 389 -1.52 -3.82 7.91
N HIS A 390 -1.42 -2.48 7.82
CA HIS A 390 -1.19 -1.80 6.52
C HIS A 390 0.21 -2.10 5.97
N CYS A 391 1.20 -2.29 6.84
CA CYS A 391 2.56 -2.70 6.46
C CYS A 391 2.57 -4.13 5.90
N VAL A 392 1.77 -5.03 6.48
CA VAL A 392 1.57 -6.40 5.98
C VAL A 392 0.80 -6.40 4.67
N ASN A 393 -0.35 -5.71 4.62
CA ASN A 393 -1.22 -5.63 3.44
C ASN A 393 -0.53 -5.05 2.21
N SER A 394 0.42 -4.12 2.40
CA SER A 394 1.20 -3.54 1.30
C SER A 394 2.45 -4.35 0.94
N SER A 395 2.89 -5.28 1.79
CA SER A 395 4.13 -6.05 1.56
C SER A 395 4.05 -6.98 0.35
N ILE A 396 2.87 -7.56 0.08
CA ILE A 396 2.66 -8.52 -1.01
C ILE A 396 2.99 -7.94 -2.39
N PHE A 397 2.70 -6.65 -2.63
CA PHE A 397 2.89 -6.03 -3.94
C PHE A 397 4.35 -5.97 -4.36
N PHE A 398 5.29 -6.02 -3.41
CA PHE A 398 6.72 -5.93 -3.70
C PHE A 398 7.24 -7.14 -4.47
N SER A 399 6.65 -8.33 -4.31
CA SER A 399 7.00 -9.51 -5.13
C SER A 399 6.75 -9.28 -6.62
N LYS A 400 5.77 -8.45 -6.99
CA LYS A 400 5.52 -8.05 -8.38
C LYS A 400 6.34 -6.82 -8.76
N ILE A 401 6.36 -5.77 -7.93
CA ILE A 401 7.01 -4.48 -8.24
C ILE A 401 8.50 -4.65 -8.55
N ILE A 402 9.26 -5.40 -7.75
CA ILE A 402 10.71 -5.59 -7.99
C ILE A 402 10.98 -6.43 -9.24
N ASN A 403 9.98 -7.17 -9.71
CA ASN A 403 10.03 -8.01 -10.90
C ASN A 403 9.38 -7.36 -12.13
N LEU A 404 8.89 -6.11 -12.05
CA LEU A 404 8.31 -5.41 -13.19
C LEU A 404 9.38 -5.15 -14.27
N PRO A 405 9.20 -5.64 -15.51
CA PRO A 405 10.17 -5.41 -16.58
C PRO A 405 10.30 -3.95 -16.99
N SER A 406 9.24 -3.16 -16.82
CA SER A 406 9.23 -1.74 -17.20
C SER A 406 9.99 -0.84 -16.23
N LEU A 407 10.33 -1.32 -15.02
CA LEU A 407 11.09 -0.55 -14.05
C LEU A 407 12.57 -0.86 -14.18
N ASN A 408 13.40 0.19 -14.22
CA ASN A 408 14.85 0.02 -14.15
C ASN A 408 15.28 -0.42 -12.74
N GLN A 409 16.53 -0.89 -12.63
CA GLN A 409 17.07 -1.42 -11.39
C GLN A 409 17.03 -0.41 -10.24
N ARG A 410 17.36 0.86 -10.50
CA ARG A 410 17.32 1.93 -9.47
C ARG A 410 15.91 2.13 -8.93
N SER A 411 14.88 2.13 -9.78
CA SER A 411 13.48 2.30 -9.36
C SER A 411 13.01 1.15 -8.45
N LYS A 412 13.38 -0.08 -8.78
CA LYS A 412 13.07 -1.27 -7.98
C LYS A 412 13.68 -1.20 -6.59
N LEU A 413 14.97 -0.86 -6.53
CA LEU A 413 15.71 -0.68 -5.28
C LEU A 413 15.10 0.45 -4.43
N ARG A 414 14.80 1.60 -5.05
CA ARG A 414 14.22 2.74 -4.35
C ARG A 414 12.87 2.40 -3.71
N MET A 415 11.99 1.71 -4.45
CA MET A 415 10.70 1.26 -3.93
C MET A 415 10.88 0.36 -2.71
N LEU A 416 11.76 -0.65 -2.80
CA LEU A 416 11.99 -1.59 -1.70
C LEU A 416 12.62 -0.90 -0.48
N GLU A 417 13.59 0.02 -0.69
CA GLU A 417 14.18 0.81 0.38
C GLU A 417 13.14 1.70 1.08
N TRP A 418 12.33 2.43 0.33
CA TRP A 418 11.27 3.28 0.91
C TRP A 418 10.22 2.45 1.64
N LYS A 419 9.93 1.24 1.16
CA LYS A 419 9.05 0.32 1.88
C LYS A 419 9.61 -0.07 3.25
N GLY A 420 10.86 -0.50 3.34
CA GLY A 420 11.46 -0.80 4.65
C GLY A 420 11.51 0.43 5.55
N ARG A 421 11.80 1.62 5.01
CA ARG A 421 11.81 2.87 5.79
C ARG A 421 10.45 3.22 6.39
N ILE A 422 9.36 3.08 5.62
CA ILE A 422 8.01 3.32 6.17
C ILE A 422 7.64 2.27 7.22
N ASP A 423 8.08 1.03 7.06
CA ASP A 423 7.81 -0.03 8.04
C ASP A 423 8.48 0.27 9.38
N LEU A 424 9.72 0.75 9.38
CA LEU A 424 10.41 1.22 10.58
C LEU A 424 9.65 2.37 11.25
N LEU A 425 9.26 3.38 10.47
CA LEU A 425 8.55 4.54 10.96
C LEU A 425 7.17 4.19 11.54
N MET A 426 6.43 3.31 10.87
CA MET A 426 5.11 2.84 11.31
C MET A 426 5.21 2.09 12.63
N TYR A 427 6.17 1.16 12.75
CA TYR A 427 6.43 0.46 14.00
C TYR A 427 6.74 1.42 15.16
N THR A 428 7.66 2.36 14.97
CA THR A 428 8.00 3.35 15.99
C THR A 428 6.82 4.25 16.36
N SER A 429 6.03 4.66 15.37
CA SER A 429 4.84 5.49 15.61
C SER A 429 3.80 4.79 16.48
N ARG A 430 3.85 3.46 16.62
CA ARG A 430 2.94 2.70 17.49
C ARG A 430 3.46 2.54 18.92
N GLY A 431 4.50 3.29 19.30
CA GLY A 431 5.07 3.25 20.65
C GLY A 431 6.08 2.14 20.86
N THR A 432 6.66 1.61 19.77
CA THR A 432 7.67 0.53 19.81
C THR A 432 7.26 -0.63 20.71
N PRO A 433 6.08 -1.26 20.47
CA PRO A 433 5.54 -2.28 21.36
C PRO A 433 6.52 -3.44 21.56
N ASP A 434 6.48 -4.04 22.75
CA ASP A 434 7.18 -5.29 22.99
C ASP A 434 6.66 -6.38 22.07
N LEU A 435 7.59 -7.19 21.56
CA LEU A 435 7.31 -8.24 20.58
C LEU A 435 7.38 -9.60 21.27
N LEU A 436 6.23 -10.11 21.65
CA LEU A 436 6.04 -11.31 22.45
C LEU A 436 5.78 -12.50 21.54
N LEU A 437 6.85 -13.06 20.96
CA LEU A 437 6.75 -14.16 20.00
C LEU A 437 6.09 -15.41 20.60
N ASP A 438 6.26 -15.64 21.91
CA ASP A 438 5.66 -16.79 22.61
C ASP A 438 4.12 -16.73 22.63
N GLU A 439 3.52 -15.54 22.61
CA GLU A 439 2.06 -15.40 22.48
C GLU A 439 1.58 -15.97 21.15
N VAL A 440 2.30 -15.69 20.06
CA VAL A 440 2.02 -16.25 18.74
C VAL A 440 2.28 -17.75 18.70
N ALA A 441 3.42 -18.20 19.23
CA ALA A 441 3.81 -19.61 19.19
C ALA A 441 2.85 -20.53 19.96
N ASN A 442 2.22 -20.01 21.01
CA ASN A 442 1.27 -20.75 21.84
C ASN A 442 -0.20 -20.62 21.37
N TYR A 443 -0.50 -19.76 20.40
CA TYR A 443 -1.87 -19.55 19.93
C TYR A 443 -2.43 -20.77 19.18
N PRO A 444 -3.63 -21.30 19.51
CA PRO A 444 -4.16 -22.50 18.89
C PRO A 444 -4.44 -22.33 17.39
N MET A 445 -4.03 -23.30 16.59
CA MET A 445 -4.44 -23.41 15.19
C MET A 445 -5.77 -24.15 15.11
N LYS A 446 -6.87 -23.40 15.03
CA LYS A 446 -8.23 -23.95 14.90
C LYS A 446 -8.58 -24.24 13.44
N GLU A 447 -8.00 -23.45 12.54
CA GLU A 447 -8.36 -23.39 11.13
C GLU A 447 -7.12 -23.42 10.24
N ASP A 448 -7.27 -24.05 9.07
CA ASP A 448 -6.31 -23.97 7.98
C ASP A 448 -6.53 -22.71 7.11
N TRP A 449 -5.66 -22.50 6.11
CA TRP A 449 -5.79 -21.35 5.21
C TRP A 449 -7.12 -21.31 4.45
N SER A 450 -7.66 -22.45 4.04
CA SER A 450 -8.93 -22.49 3.30
C SER A 450 -10.09 -22.00 4.15
N GLN A 451 -10.10 -22.38 5.43
CA GLN A 451 -11.09 -21.95 6.41
C GLN A 451 -10.93 -20.46 6.78
N ILE A 452 -9.69 -20.00 6.98
CA ILE A 452 -9.37 -18.58 7.21
C ILE A 452 -9.84 -17.72 6.03
N PHE A 453 -9.61 -18.17 4.79
CA PHE A 453 -10.06 -17.46 3.60
C PHE A 453 -11.60 -17.42 3.53
N ALA A 454 -12.27 -18.54 3.79
CA ALA A 454 -13.72 -18.59 3.83
C ALA A 454 -14.31 -17.60 4.86
N ARG A 455 -13.74 -17.53 6.07
CA ARG A 455 -14.15 -16.55 7.09
C ARG A 455 -13.88 -15.11 6.68
N SER A 456 -12.74 -14.86 6.02
CA SER A 456 -12.37 -13.52 5.54
C SER A 456 -13.33 -13.04 4.44
N ILE A 457 -13.75 -13.93 3.54
CA ILE A 457 -14.72 -13.64 2.48
C ILE A 457 -16.10 -13.38 3.08
N ALA A 458 -16.54 -14.23 4.00
CA ALA A 458 -17.86 -14.16 4.60
C ALA A 458 -17.98 -13.13 5.75
N HIS A 459 -16.91 -12.38 6.06
CA HIS A 459 -16.89 -11.48 7.20
C HIS A 459 -18.01 -10.44 7.08
N PRO A 460 -18.90 -10.28 8.09
CA PRO A 460 -20.12 -9.49 7.97
C PRO A 460 -19.88 -7.98 7.86
N ASP A 461 -18.81 -7.49 8.48
CA ASP A 461 -18.61 -6.06 8.77
C ASP A 461 -17.23 -5.52 8.36
N ASP A 462 -16.33 -6.36 7.83
CA ASP A 462 -14.99 -5.91 7.43
C ASP A 462 -15.05 -5.31 6.03
N ASP A 463 -14.42 -4.15 5.88
CA ASP A 463 -14.31 -3.35 4.64
C ASP A 463 -13.12 -3.80 3.76
N GLY A 464 -12.53 -4.97 4.05
CA GLY A 464 -11.49 -5.61 3.26
C GLY A 464 -10.11 -5.66 3.90
N HIS A 465 -9.93 -5.16 5.13
CA HIS A 465 -8.65 -5.26 5.84
C HIS A 465 -8.28 -6.71 6.16
N LEU A 466 -9.24 -7.53 6.59
CA LEU A 466 -9.01 -8.93 6.96
C LEU A 466 -8.65 -9.79 5.75
N ALA A 467 -9.37 -9.66 4.63
CA ALA A 467 -9.08 -10.42 3.41
C ALA A 467 -7.71 -10.09 2.82
N LYS A 468 -7.32 -8.80 2.84
CA LYS A 468 -5.95 -8.36 2.48
C LYS A 468 -4.90 -9.04 3.38
N LEU A 469 -5.16 -9.05 4.69
CA LEU A 469 -4.22 -9.56 5.69
C LEU A 469 -4.03 -11.06 5.56
N ALA A 470 -5.11 -11.84 5.51
CA ALA A 470 -5.08 -13.29 5.33
C ALA A 470 -4.30 -13.67 4.06
N ARG A 471 -4.57 -12.96 2.96
CA ARG A 471 -3.88 -13.14 1.68
C ARG A 471 -2.38 -12.82 1.76
N ALA A 472 -2.02 -11.71 2.39
CA ALA A 472 -0.63 -11.29 2.56
C ALA A 472 0.16 -12.23 3.48
N LEU A 473 -0.46 -12.78 4.53
CA LEU A 473 0.15 -13.78 5.42
C LEU A 473 0.44 -15.10 4.69
N ALA A 474 -0.53 -15.61 3.93
CA ALA A 474 -0.35 -16.85 3.18
C ALA A 474 0.71 -16.69 2.06
N HIS A 475 0.76 -15.53 1.41
CA HIS A 475 1.84 -15.16 0.52
C HIS A 475 3.20 -15.12 1.23
N GLY A 476 3.27 -14.46 2.39
CA GLY A 476 4.50 -14.33 3.16
C GLY A 476 5.07 -15.67 3.59
N GLN A 477 4.21 -16.60 4.03
CA GLN A 477 4.62 -17.97 4.32
C GLN A 477 5.34 -18.61 3.12
N LYS A 478 4.76 -18.50 1.92
CA LYS A 478 5.34 -19.07 0.70
C LYS A 478 6.70 -18.43 0.34
N VAL A 479 6.81 -17.10 0.44
CA VAL A 479 8.06 -16.39 0.13
C VAL A 479 9.15 -16.71 1.14
N CYS A 480 8.84 -16.64 2.43
CA CYS A 480 9.83 -16.80 3.50
C CYS A 480 10.26 -18.26 3.70
N GLN A 481 9.45 -19.26 3.32
CA GLN A 481 9.79 -20.68 3.47
C GLN A 481 11.17 -21.05 2.91
N ALA A 482 11.58 -20.47 1.78
CA ALA A 482 12.88 -20.72 1.17
C ALA A 482 14.09 -20.13 1.95
N TYR A 483 13.80 -19.25 2.91
CA TYR A 483 14.78 -18.52 3.72
C TYR A 483 14.80 -18.97 5.18
N GLU A 484 13.75 -19.63 5.69
CA GLU A 484 13.68 -20.09 7.09
C GLU A 484 14.88 -20.96 7.49
N SER A 485 15.36 -21.84 6.59
CA SER A 485 16.54 -22.68 6.88
C SER A 485 17.88 -21.96 6.70
N LYS A 486 17.90 -20.85 5.94
CA LYS A 486 19.11 -20.08 5.61
C LYS A 486 19.36 -18.94 6.59
N ASN A 487 18.30 -18.44 7.21
CA ASN A 487 18.32 -17.35 8.18
C ASN A 487 17.65 -17.80 9.48
N PRO A 488 18.41 -18.41 10.42
CA PRO A 488 17.88 -18.86 11.70
C PRO A 488 17.29 -17.75 12.57
N GLU A 489 17.70 -16.49 12.34
CA GLU A 489 17.23 -15.31 13.07
C GLU A 489 15.85 -14.83 12.60
N MET A 490 15.31 -15.40 11.51
CA MET A 490 13.98 -15.08 11.01
C MET A 490 12.91 -15.47 12.06
N PRO A 491 12.13 -14.49 12.56
CA PRO A 491 11.26 -14.71 13.72
C PRO A 491 10.03 -15.56 13.39
N ILE A 492 9.31 -15.24 12.30
CA ILE A 492 8.12 -15.99 11.91
C ILE A 492 8.51 -17.15 11.02
N LYS A 493 8.21 -18.38 11.46
CA LYS A 493 8.57 -19.61 10.74
C LYS A 493 7.57 -20.72 10.95
N GLY A 494 7.54 -21.67 10.01
CA GLY A 494 6.71 -22.87 10.11
C GLY A 494 5.23 -22.56 10.31
N ASP A 495 4.69 -23.00 11.44
CA ASP A 495 3.26 -22.90 11.75
C ASP A 495 2.83 -21.51 12.28
N MET A 496 3.78 -20.63 12.63
CA MET A 496 3.48 -19.29 13.16
C MET A 496 2.68 -18.44 12.16
N TRP A 497 2.91 -18.61 10.86
CA TRP A 497 2.13 -17.93 9.81
C TRP A 497 0.64 -18.24 9.93
N LEU A 498 0.31 -19.52 10.12
CA LEU A 498 -1.06 -19.98 10.25
C LEU A 498 -1.66 -19.56 11.59
N ARG A 499 -0.86 -19.55 12.67
CA ARG A 499 -1.28 -19.04 13.99
C ARG A 499 -1.66 -17.55 13.92
N ILE A 500 -0.86 -16.72 13.25
CA ILE A 500 -1.19 -15.30 13.01
C ILE A 500 -2.45 -15.17 12.16
N GLY A 501 -2.64 -16.04 11.16
CA GLY A 501 -3.89 -16.11 10.39
C GLY A 501 -5.11 -16.41 11.27
N ASN A 502 -5.00 -17.38 12.19
CA ASN A 502 -6.04 -17.71 13.16
C ASN A 502 -6.32 -16.54 14.12
N ILE A 503 -5.28 -15.86 14.63
CA ILE A 503 -5.43 -14.64 15.44
C ILE A 503 -6.23 -13.59 14.67
N ALA A 504 -5.91 -13.35 13.38
CA ALA A 504 -6.56 -12.34 12.57
C ALA A 504 -8.06 -12.57 12.43
N VAL A 505 -8.48 -13.80 12.10
CA VAL A 505 -9.91 -14.12 11.93
C VAL A 505 -10.65 -14.18 13.26
N ASP A 506 -10.00 -14.58 14.34
CA ASP A 506 -10.63 -14.65 15.67
C ASP A 506 -10.76 -13.26 16.30
N SER A 507 -9.76 -12.40 16.18
CA SER A 507 -9.76 -11.06 16.78
C SER A 507 -10.70 -10.07 16.08
N THR A 508 -11.15 -10.39 14.86
CA THR A 508 -12.03 -9.54 14.04
C THR A 508 -13.50 -9.93 14.14
N VAL A 509 -13.85 -11.02 14.82
CA VAL A 509 -15.25 -11.37 15.06
C VAL A 509 -15.89 -10.33 15.98
N HIS A 510 -17.04 -9.81 15.57
CA HIS A 510 -17.81 -8.89 16.40
C HIS A 510 -18.45 -9.61 17.60
N GLU A 511 -17.95 -9.31 18.79
CA GLU A 511 -18.60 -9.61 20.06
C GLU A 511 -19.04 -8.30 20.74
N GLY A 512 -20.28 -7.89 20.51
CA GLY A 512 -20.83 -6.64 21.07
C GLY A 512 -20.20 -5.39 20.47
N ASP A 513 -19.82 -4.43 21.32
CA ASP A 513 -19.26 -3.13 20.91
C ASP A 513 -17.72 -3.14 20.76
N LYS A 514 -17.07 -4.30 20.95
CA LYS A 514 -15.61 -4.44 20.87
C LYS A 514 -15.09 -4.06 19.48
N PRO A 515 -14.03 -3.25 19.38
CA PRO A 515 -13.41 -2.91 18.10
C PRO A 515 -12.68 -4.12 17.49
N MET A 516 -12.74 -4.28 16.16
CA MET A 516 -12.01 -5.34 15.43
C MET A 516 -10.49 -5.24 15.56
N TRP A 517 -9.96 -4.01 15.58
CA TRP A 517 -8.52 -3.74 15.57
C TRP A 517 -8.12 -2.91 16.79
N VAL A 518 -6.98 -3.23 17.39
CA VAL A 518 -6.35 -2.31 18.35
C VAL A 518 -5.71 -1.16 17.58
N ARG A 519 -5.66 0.03 18.18
CA ARG A 519 -5.09 1.22 17.54
C ARG A 519 -3.97 1.79 18.40
N SER A 520 -2.73 1.49 18.04
CA SER A 520 -1.49 1.81 18.75
C SER A 520 -1.18 0.88 19.92
N THR A 521 -0.89 -0.38 19.61
CA THR A 521 -0.61 -1.47 20.56
C THR A 521 0.50 -1.20 21.57
N GLY A 522 1.43 -0.27 21.32
CA GLY A 522 2.47 0.09 22.29
C GLY A 522 2.00 1.00 23.44
N PHE A 523 0.73 1.42 23.44
CA PHE A 523 0.17 2.27 24.50
C PHE A 523 -0.83 1.51 25.36
N ASP A 524 -0.79 1.77 26.66
CA ASP A 524 -1.64 1.07 27.61
C ASP A 524 -3.13 1.33 27.38
N GLU A 525 -3.44 2.58 27.07
CA GLU A 525 -4.77 3.11 26.79
C GLU A 525 -5.44 2.42 25.59
N ALA A 526 -4.65 1.94 24.61
CA ALA A 526 -5.16 1.21 23.45
C ALA A 526 -5.83 -0.12 23.84
N TRP A 527 -5.42 -0.69 24.98
CA TRP A 527 -5.92 -1.97 25.49
C TRP A 527 -7.03 -1.83 26.53
N GLU A 528 -7.29 -0.61 27.02
CA GLU A 528 -8.39 -0.34 27.95
C GLU A 528 -9.74 -0.32 27.23
N GLN A 529 -9.77 0.21 26.00
CA GLN A 529 -10.97 0.26 25.16
C GLN A 529 -11.39 -1.10 24.57
N ALA A 530 -10.51 -2.11 24.64
CA ALA A 530 -10.82 -3.47 24.21
C ALA A 530 -11.71 -4.25 25.21
N HIS A 531 -12.13 -3.61 26.30
CA HIS A 531 -12.93 -4.20 27.39
C HIS A 531 -14.35 -3.61 27.54
N ILE A 532 -14.74 -2.65 26.70
CA ILE A 532 -16.11 -2.10 26.72
C ILE A 532 -16.96 -2.84 25.71
#